data_AF-A0A1F9LBY8-F1
#
_entry.id   AF-A0A1F9LBY8-F1
#
_cell.length_a   1.000
_cell.length_b   1.000
_cell.length_c   1.000
_cell.angle_alpha   90.00
_cell.angle_beta   90.00
_cell.angle_gamma   90.00
#
_symmetry.space_group_name_H-M   'P 1'
#
loop_
_entity.id
_entity.type
_entity.pdbx_description
1 polymer ?
#
loop_
_entity_poly.entity_id
_entity_poly.type
_entity_poly.pdbx_seq_one_letter_code
_entity_poly.pdbx_strand_id
1 'polypeptide(L)'
;MLWSASKAYEEEPFETESELEAAINEVAHAMFGSSRIYLDVKKKIGAKGKTQNIPDGYLIDLASTKDPRLFVVEVELAKHDPLKHIAVQILEFSLSFETSPQVVKNAVKGALLTNPTATTQCQNYATSYGFDNLDYLLEKMIYGTDRFNALVIIDELPDELETVLISRFKFPVEILTLQRYASNAREILYKFDPFLKDVGGELRVAVETGTRGDIDISDIDTIVVPAREEGFKETFLGQNCWYAIRIHATMLSRIRYIAAYRVAPESAITHIAAVESIKQWKDTNKYILNFAAPAEPIGPIPLLPKAKVKAPQAPRYTTRSRLVQAKTLDEAF
;
A
#
# COMPACT_ATOMS: atom_id res chain seq x y z
N MET A 1 16.11 6.30 -19.55
CA MET A 1 17.49 6.72 -19.23
C MET A 1 17.49 7.63 -18.01
N LEU A 2 18.29 7.30 -17.00
CA LEU A 2 18.63 8.17 -15.87
C LEU A 2 20.06 8.67 -16.07
N TRP A 3 20.30 9.96 -15.91
CA TRP A 3 21.59 10.56 -16.27
C TRP A 3 22.05 11.56 -15.22
N SER A 4 23.34 11.55 -14.92
CA SER A 4 24.06 12.57 -14.18
C SER A 4 25.31 12.98 -14.95
N ALA A 5 25.95 14.08 -14.54
CA ALA A 5 27.18 14.57 -15.19
C ALA A 5 28.33 13.53 -15.22
N SER A 6 28.30 12.52 -14.35
CA SER A 6 29.33 11.49 -14.24
C SER A 6 28.88 10.08 -14.62
N LYS A 7 27.57 9.80 -14.68
CA LYS A 7 27.05 8.44 -14.92
C LYS A 7 25.77 8.47 -15.73
N ALA A 8 25.61 7.50 -16.62
CA ALA A 8 24.37 7.22 -17.33
C ALA A 8 23.90 5.81 -16.95
N TYR A 9 22.59 5.68 -16.77
CA TYR A 9 21.91 4.41 -16.54
C TYR A 9 20.82 4.23 -17.58
N GLU A 10 20.87 3.11 -18.28
CA GLU A 10 19.86 2.70 -19.24
C GLU A 10 18.95 1.67 -18.60
N GLU A 11 17.73 1.57 -19.12
CA GLU A 11 16.78 0.57 -18.63
C GLU A 11 17.30 -0.81 -19.00
N GLU A 12 17.35 -1.71 -18.03
CA GLU A 12 17.77 -3.09 -18.19
C GLU A 12 16.61 -3.99 -17.74
N PRO A 13 15.64 -4.27 -18.65
CA PRO A 13 14.47 -5.08 -18.34
C PRO A 13 14.83 -6.44 -17.73
N PHE A 14 13.90 -7.02 -16.99
CA PHE A 14 14.07 -8.36 -16.44
C PHE A 14 13.82 -9.42 -17.51
N GLU A 15 14.75 -10.36 -17.63
CA GLU A 15 14.60 -11.43 -18.63
C GLU A 15 13.72 -12.57 -18.14
N THR A 16 13.70 -12.82 -16.82
CA THR A 16 12.92 -13.88 -16.18
C THR A 16 12.30 -13.40 -14.88
N GLU A 17 11.19 -14.02 -14.47
CA GLU A 17 10.57 -13.79 -13.15
C GLU A 17 11.55 -14.03 -12.01
N SER A 18 12.44 -15.04 -12.13
CA SER A 18 13.46 -15.30 -11.11
C SER A 18 14.47 -14.15 -10.93
N GLU A 19 14.76 -13.39 -12.00
CA GLU A 19 15.58 -12.17 -11.86
C GLU A 19 14.82 -11.06 -11.13
N LEU A 20 13.52 -10.89 -11.43
CA LEU A 20 12.66 -9.93 -10.76
C LEU A 20 12.49 -10.29 -9.27
N GLU A 21 12.23 -11.56 -8.95
CA GLU A 21 12.19 -12.08 -7.59
C GLU A 21 13.50 -11.83 -6.83
N ALA A 22 14.66 -12.03 -7.48
CA ALA A 22 15.96 -11.76 -6.87
C ALA A 22 16.11 -10.26 -6.54
N ALA A 23 15.71 -9.38 -7.45
CA ALA A 23 15.71 -7.94 -7.23
C ALA A 23 14.75 -7.53 -6.10
N ILE A 24 13.54 -8.10 -6.04
CA ILE A 24 12.59 -7.87 -4.94
C ILE A 24 13.23 -8.23 -3.60
N ASN A 25 13.88 -9.39 -3.51
CA ASN A 25 14.59 -9.81 -2.30
C ASN A 25 15.72 -8.86 -1.92
N GLU A 26 16.46 -8.32 -2.90
CA GLU A 26 17.54 -7.35 -2.67
C GLU A 26 17.00 -6.03 -2.09
N VAL A 27 15.88 -5.53 -2.62
CA VAL A 27 15.30 -4.25 -2.19
C VAL A 27 14.20 -4.39 -1.13
N ALA A 28 13.88 -5.59 -0.67
CA ALA A 28 12.71 -5.89 0.17
C ALA A 28 12.58 -4.95 1.38
N HIS A 29 13.69 -4.67 2.05
CA HIS A 29 13.69 -3.76 3.21
C HIS A 29 13.29 -2.33 2.83
N ALA A 30 13.83 -1.79 1.74
CA ALA A 30 13.51 -0.45 1.25
C ALA A 30 12.10 -0.39 0.63
N MET A 31 11.68 -1.46 -0.03
CA MET A 31 10.38 -1.58 -0.70
C MET A 31 9.23 -1.69 0.31
N PHE A 32 9.35 -2.54 1.33
CA PHE A 32 8.24 -2.80 2.26
C PHE A 32 8.36 -2.08 3.61
N GLY A 33 9.57 -1.66 3.98
CA GLY A 33 9.87 -1.07 5.28
C GLY A 33 10.02 -2.10 6.41
N SER A 34 10.39 -1.63 7.61
CA SER A 34 10.74 -2.50 8.74
C SER A 34 9.56 -3.23 9.40
N SER A 35 8.33 -2.73 9.25
CA SER A 35 7.14 -3.34 9.85
C SER A 35 6.49 -4.40 8.97
N ARG A 36 7.15 -4.81 7.88
CA ARG A 36 6.61 -5.75 6.89
C ARG A 36 7.66 -6.79 6.55
N ILE A 37 7.22 -8.02 6.40
CA ILE A 37 8.11 -9.17 6.24
C ILE A 37 7.71 -9.89 4.96
N TYR A 38 8.60 -9.84 3.96
CA TYR A 38 8.45 -10.60 2.73
C TYR A 38 8.97 -12.03 2.92
N LEU A 39 8.15 -13.01 2.57
CA LEU A 39 8.42 -14.43 2.66
C LEU A 39 8.39 -15.02 1.24
N ASP A 40 9.55 -15.37 0.71
CA ASP A 40 9.72 -16.05 -0.58
C ASP A 40 9.42 -17.56 -0.43
N VAL A 41 8.41 -18.06 -1.15
CA VAL A 41 7.89 -19.43 -1.01
C VAL A 41 8.32 -20.33 -2.17
N LYS A 42 8.38 -19.82 -3.41
CA LYS A 42 8.72 -20.62 -4.60
C LYS A 42 10.09 -21.27 -4.53
N LYS A 43 11.07 -20.69 -3.82
CA LYS A 43 12.41 -21.30 -3.62
C LYS A 43 12.44 -22.67 -2.93
N LYS A 44 11.33 -23.19 -2.40
CA LYS A 44 11.32 -24.41 -1.55
C LYS A 44 10.47 -25.57 -2.02
N ILE A 45 9.59 -25.39 -3.01
CA ILE A 45 8.72 -26.45 -3.54
C ILE A 45 9.27 -27.01 -4.86
N GLY A 46 10.57 -26.82 -5.12
CA GLY A 46 11.32 -27.40 -6.23
C GLY A 46 11.59 -28.91 -6.14
N ALA A 47 10.71 -29.69 -5.50
CA ALA A 47 10.78 -31.15 -5.47
C ALA A 47 9.48 -31.77 -6.01
N LYS A 48 9.49 -32.03 -7.33
CA LYS A 48 8.62 -32.96 -8.09
C LYS A 48 7.17 -33.16 -7.58
N GLY A 49 6.23 -32.67 -8.38
CA GLY A 49 4.99 -33.40 -8.66
C GLY A 49 3.78 -33.07 -7.79
N LYS A 50 3.16 -31.92 -8.06
CA LYS A 50 1.71 -31.63 -8.14
C LYS A 50 1.61 -30.10 -8.10
N THR A 51 1.08 -29.50 -9.15
CA THR A 51 0.72 -28.07 -9.22
C THR A 51 -0.38 -27.80 -8.20
N GLN A 52 0.00 -27.61 -6.94
CA GLN A 52 -0.81 -26.87 -6.01
C GLN A 52 -0.57 -25.39 -6.28
N ASN A 53 -1.66 -24.64 -6.32
CA ASN A 53 -1.72 -23.21 -6.51
C ASN A 53 -0.95 -22.50 -5.38
N ILE A 54 0.37 -22.39 -5.54
CA ILE A 54 1.31 -21.83 -4.57
C ILE A 54 1.72 -20.45 -5.09
N PRO A 55 1.57 -19.38 -4.29
CA PRO A 55 2.00 -18.05 -4.69
C PRO A 55 3.52 -17.92 -4.69
N ASP A 56 4.03 -16.89 -5.38
CA ASP A 56 5.45 -16.49 -5.32
C ASP A 56 5.93 -16.28 -3.88
N GLY A 57 5.10 -15.60 -3.11
CA GLY A 57 5.42 -15.28 -1.73
C GLY A 57 4.22 -14.83 -0.91
N TYR A 58 4.53 -14.46 0.32
CA TYR A 58 3.61 -13.79 1.22
C TYR A 58 4.27 -12.53 1.78
N LEU A 59 3.49 -11.48 1.96
CA LEU A 59 3.91 -10.30 2.72
C LEU A 59 3.09 -10.25 4.01
N ILE A 60 3.76 -10.38 5.15
CA ILE A 60 3.15 -10.14 6.47
C ILE A 60 3.27 -8.64 6.76
N ASP A 61 2.15 -7.95 6.90
CA ASP A 61 2.09 -6.54 7.27
C ASP A 61 1.72 -6.37 8.75
N LEU A 62 2.70 -5.92 9.53
CA LEU A 62 2.60 -5.66 10.97
C LEU A 62 2.57 -4.14 11.27
N ALA A 63 2.25 -3.31 10.28
CA ALA A 63 2.20 -1.86 10.45
C ALA A 63 1.10 -1.40 11.42
N SER A 64 -0.01 -2.14 11.52
CA SER A 64 -1.03 -1.95 12.56
C SER A 64 -0.65 -2.74 13.80
N THR A 65 -0.91 -2.20 14.98
CA THR A 65 -0.85 -2.92 16.26
C THR A 65 -2.10 -3.75 16.55
N LYS A 66 -3.20 -3.54 15.80
CA LYS A 66 -4.52 -4.16 16.06
C LYS A 66 -5.01 -5.04 14.92
N ASP A 67 -4.72 -4.65 13.67
CA ASP A 67 -5.19 -5.32 12.45
C ASP A 67 -3.99 -5.70 11.56
N PRO A 68 -3.17 -6.69 11.96
CA PRO A 68 -2.13 -7.24 11.09
C PRO A 68 -2.78 -7.90 9.87
N ARG A 69 -2.07 -7.87 8.74
CA ARG A 69 -2.57 -8.35 7.45
C ARG A 69 -1.59 -9.28 6.77
N LEU A 70 -2.11 -10.18 5.95
CA LEU A 70 -1.34 -11.04 5.07
C LEU A 70 -1.71 -10.72 3.63
N PHE A 71 -0.70 -10.52 2.78
CA PHE A 71 -0.87 -10.41 1.35
C PHE A 71 -0.31 -11.65 0.68
N VAL A 72 -1.06 -12.20 -0.25
CA VAL A 72 -0.59 -13.20 -1.21
C VAL A 72 0.13 -12.45 -2.33
N VAL A 73 1.40 -12.77 -2.56
CA VAL A 73 2.24 -12.07 -3.53
C VAL A 73 2.32 -12.88 -4.81
N GLU A 74 2.06 -12.23 -5.94
CA GLU A 74 2.35 -12.74 -7.29
C GLU A 74 3.35 -11.81 -7.98
N VAL A 75 4.35 -12.40 -8.62
CA VAL A 75 5.42 -11.71 -9.35
C VAL A 75 5.28 -12.08 -10.81
N GLU A 76 5.24 -11.09 -11.70
CA GLU A 76 5.03 -11.31 -13.12
C GLU A 76 5.85 -10.32 -13.96
N LEU A 77 6.15 -10.68 -15.21
CA LEU A 77 6.73 -9.75 -16.18
C LEU A 77 5.68 -9.23 -17.16
N ALA A 78 5.74 -7.93 -17.48
CA ALA A 78 4.82 -7.27 -18.39
C ALA A 78 4.73 -7.94 -19.77
N LYS A 79 5.80 -8.62 -20.20
CA LYS A 79 5.90 -9.29 -21.51
C LYS A 79 5.14 -10.62 -21.62
N HIS A 80 4.58 -11.17 -20.53
CA HIS A 80 3.99 -12.52 -20.49
C HIS A 80 2.44 -12.59 -20.55
N ASP A 81 1.76 -11.61 -21.15
CA ASP A 81 0.28 -11.47 -21.04
C ASP A 81 -0.19 -11.44 -19.57
N PRO A 82 0.22 -10.41 -18.80
CA PRO A 82 -0.03 -10.32 -17.36
C PRO A 82 -1.49 -10.43 -16.98
N LEU A 83 -2.40 -9.96 -17.85
CA LEU A 83 -3.83 -9.98 -17.58
C LEU A 83 -4.33 -11.39 -17.35
N LYS A 84 -4.00 -12.30 -18.27
CA LYS A 84 -4.49 -13.67 -18.21
C LYS A 84 -3.86 -14.43 -17.07
N HIS A 85 -2.56 -14.26 -16.87
CA HIS A 85 -1.80 -15.02 -15.88
C HIS A 85 -2.14 -14.55 -14.46
N ILE A 86 -1.95 -13.27 -14.16
CA ILE A 86 -2.15 -12.69 -12.83
C ILE A 86 -3.62 -12.79 -12.39
N ALA A 87 -4.57 -12.46 -13.27
CA ALA A 87 -5.97 -12.45 -12.87
C ALA A 87 -6.48 -13.85 -12.50
N VAL A 88 -6.06 -14.88 -13.25
CA VAL A 88 -6.43 -16.27 -12.96
C VAL A 88 -5.79 -16.72 -11.65
N GLN A 89 -4.49 -16.49 -11.47
CA GLN A 89 -3.78 -16.92 -10.26
C GLN A 89 -4.33 -16.25 -8.99
N ILE A 90 -4.53 -14.93 -9.01
CA ILE A 90 -5.10 -14.21 -7.87
C ILE A 90 -6.50 -14.71 -7.54
N LEU A 91 -7.34 -14.99 -8.55
CA LEU A 91 -8.66 -15.56 -8.33
C LEU A 91 -8.55 -16.94 -7.67
N GLU A 92 -7.69 -17.82 -8.18
CA GLU A 92 -7.49 -19.16 -7.61
C GLU A 92 -6.93 -19.07 -6.19
N PHE A 93 -6.05 -18.11 -5.88
CA PHE A 93 -5.55 -17.89 -4.53
C PHE A 93 -6.66 -17.42 -3.60
N SER A 94 -7.52 -16.51 -4.04
CA SER A 94 -8.66 -16.05 -3.23
C SER A 94 -9.57 -17.23 -2.85
N LEU A 95 -9.87 -18.12 -3.80
CA LEU A 95 -10.65 -19.33 -3.57
C LEU A 95 -9.94 -20.30 -2.62
N SER A 96 -8.62 -20.50 -2.79
CA SER A 96 -7.84 -21.35 -1.89
C SER A 96 -7.77 -20.78 -0.47
N PHE A 97 -7.70 -19.45 -0.34
CA PHE A 97 -7.64 -18.78 0.95
C PHE A 97 -8.95 -18.96 1.74
N GLU A 98 -10.10 -18.85 1.05
CA GLU A 98 -11.42 -19.06 1.64
C GLU A 98 -11.72 -20.53 1.95
N THR A 99 -11.44 -21.44 1.01
CA THR A 99 -11.80 -22.87 1.13
C THR A 99 -10.81 -23.70 1.95
N SER A 100 -9.54 -23.26 2.03
CA SER A 100 -8.45 -24.01 2.68
C SER A 100 -7.52 -23.12 3.52
N PRO A 101 -8.04 -22.30 4.46
CA PRO A 101 -7.24 -21.38 5.26
C PRO A 101 -6.15 -22.09 6.08
N GLN A 102 -6.36 -23.34 6.49
CA GLN A 102 -5.34 -24.13 7.18
C GLN A 102 -4.13 -24.45 6.29
N VAL A 103 -4.33 -24.64 4.98
CA VAL A 103 -3.24 -24.86 4.03
C VAL A 103 -2.39 -23.60 3.91
N VAL A 104 -3.04 -22.43 3.79
CA VAL A 104 -2.36 -21.13 3.79
C VAL A 104 -1.59 -20.92 5.10
N LYS A 105 -2.21 -21.18 6.25
CA LYS A 105 -1.54 -21.07 7.56
C LYS A 105 -0.29 -21.95 7.64
N ASN A 106 -0.38 -23.20 7.17
CA ASN A 106 0.75 -24.11 7.15
C ASN A 106 1.86 -23.64 6.20
N ALA A 107 1.52 -23.10 5.04
CA ALA A 107 2.49 -22.55 4.09
C ALA A 107 3.25 -21.35 4.69
N VAL A 108 2.53 -20.37 5.25
CA VAL A 108 3.12 -19.19 5.91
C VAL A 108 3.97 -19.60 7.12
N LYS A 109 3.46 -20.51 7.96
CA LYS A 109 4.21 -21.03 9.11
C LYS A 109 5.48 -21.76 8.68
N GLY A 110 5.40 -22.57 7.62
CA GLY A 110 6.56 -23.25 7.03
C GLY A 110 7.61 -22.26 6.52
N ALA A 111 7.20 -21.20 5.84
CA ALA A 111 8.09 -20.14 5.39
C ALA A 111 8.77 -19.42 6.58
N LEU A 112 7.99 -19.08 7.62
CA LEU A 112 8.51 -18.47 8.85
C LEU A 112 9.55 -19.35 9.56
N LEU A 113 9.28 -20.65 9.74
CA LEU A 113 10.19 -21.58 10.42
C LEU A 113 11.59 -21.63 9.80
N THR A 114 11.69 -21.30 8.51
CA THR A 114 12.95 -21.27 7.78
C THR A 114 13.64 -19.90 7.77
N ASN A 115 13.01 -18.89 8.37
CA ASN A 115 13.52 -17.54 8.53
C ASN A 115 13.43 -17.14 10.03
N PRO A 116 14.48 -17.45 10.83
CA PRO A 116 14.48 -17.17 12.26
C PRO A 116 14.23 -15.70 12.60
N THR A 117 14.81 -14.78 11.82
CA THR A 117 14.62 -13.33 12.00
C THR A 117 13.15 -12.95 11.85
N ALA A 118 12.49 -13.40 10.78
CA ALA A 118 11.07 -13.16 10.55
C ALA A 118 10.19 -13.78 11.65
N THR A 119 10.52 -14.99 12.08
CA THR A 119 9.82 -15.68 13.18
C THR A 119 9.90 -14.88 14.47
N THR A 120 11.11 -14.47 14.87
CA THR A 120 11.32 -13.66 16.08
C THR A 120 10.59 -12.32 15.99
N GLN A 121 10.61 -11.67 14.83
CA GLN A 121 9.86 -10.42 14.62
C GLN A 121 8.35 -10.61 14.82
N CYS A 122 7.76 -11.66 14.25
CA CYS A 122 6.34 -11.97 14.43
C CYS A 122 6.00 -12.33 15.88
N GLN A 123 6.86 -13.09 16.57
CA GLN A 123 6.65 -13.46 17.98
C GLN A 123 6.73 -12.26 18.92
N ASN A 124 7.69 -11.35 18.67
CA ASN A 124 7.82 -10.12 19.42
C ASN A 124 6.59 -9.24 19.22
N TYR A 125 6.18 -9.03 17.97
CA TYR A 125 4.95 -8.31 17.64
C TYR A 125 3.73 -8.91 18.35
N ALA A 126 3.56 -10.24 18.29
CA ALA A 126 2.45 -10.92 18.91
C ALA A 126 2.37 -10.63 20.42
N THR A 127 3.51 -10.79 21.11
CA THR A 127 3.64 -10.53 22.55
C THR A 127 3.38 -9.07 22.90
N SER A 128 3.93 -8.13 22.12
CA SER A 128 3.81 -6.69 22.37
C SER A 128 2.38 -6.15 22.22
N TYR A 129 1.55 -6.76 21.37
CA TYR A 129 0.23 -6.25 21.03
C TYR A 129 -0.93 -7.18 21.38
N GLY A 130 -0.69 -8.16 22.26
CA GLY A 130 -1.76 -8.99 22.82
C GLY A 130 -2.28 -10.08 21.89
N PHE A 131 -1.45 -10.58 20.98
CA PHE A 131 -1.70 -11.83 20.28
C PHE A 131 -1.00 -12.96 21.04
N ASP A 132 -1.78 -13.91 21.57
CA ASP A 132 -1.31 -14.95 22.51
C ASP A 132 -0.02 -15.68 22.07
N ASN A 133 0.11 -15.94 20.78
CA ASN A 133 1.27 -16.58 20.18
C ASN A 133 1.27 -16.40 18.65
N LEU A 134 2.31 -16.91 17.99
CA LEU A 134 2.44 -16.87 16.53
C LEU A 134 1.26 -17.56 15.82
N ASP A 135 0.78 -18.70 16.33
CA ASP A 135 -0.33 -19.43 15.71
C ASP A 135 -1.63 -18.61 15.73
N TYR A 136 -1.91 -17.92 16.84
CA TYR A 136 -3.06 -17.02 16.97
C TYR A 136 -2.92 -15.76 16.11
N LEU A 137 -1.72 -15.20 16.00
CA LEU A 137 -1.44 -14.08 15.07
C LEU A 137 -1.74 -14.48 13.61
N LEU A 138 -1.25 -15.65 13.18
CA LEU A 138 -1.53 -16.17 11.84
C LEU A 138 -3.04 -16.43 11.66
N GLU A 139 -3.71 -16.96 12.68
CA GLU A 139 -5.16 -17.15 12.64
C GLU A 139 -5.90 -15.83 12.42
N LYS A 140 -5.52 -14.78 13.15
CA LYS A 140 -6.10 -13.45 12.94
C LYS A 140 -5.89 -12.94 11.53
N MET A 141 -4.74 -13.18 10.92
CA MET A 141 -4.47 -12.71 9.55
C MET A 141 -5.19 -13.52 8.47
N ILE A 142 -5.51 -14.78 8.71
CA ILE A 142 -5.96 -15.71 7.67
C ILE A 142 -7.45 -16.05 7.80
N TYR A 143 -7.95 -16.22 9.02
CA TYR A 143 -9.33 -16.68 9.24
C TYR A 143 -10.29 -15.49 9.36
N GLY A 144 -11.44 -15.61 8.69
CA GLY A 144 -12.51 -14.61 8.71
C GLY A 144 -12.93 -14.19 7.31
N THR A 145 -13.96 -13.36 7.24
CA THR A 145 -14.39 -12.74 5.99
C THR A 145 -13.42 -11.63 5.59
N ASP A 146 -13.23 -11.42 4.29
CA ASP A 146 -12.45 -10.30 3.72
C ASP A 146 -10.99 -10.21 4.21
N ARG A 147 -10.38 -11.36 4.55
CA ARG A 147 -8.95 -11.44 4.96
C ARG A 147 -7.98 -11.63 3.81
N PHE A 148 -8.47 -12.02 2.63
CA PHE A 148 -7.64 -12.15 1.44
C PHE A 148 -7.23 -10.76 0.92
N ASN A 149 -5.93 -10.52 0.82
CA ASN A 149 -5.35 -9.36 0.15
C ASN A 149 -4.33 -9.89 -0.86
N ALA A 150 -4.32 -9.33 -2.06
CA ALA A 150 -3.31 -9.65 -3.08
C ALA A 150 -2.32 -8.49 -3.22
N LEU A 151 -1.07 -8.84 -3.52
CA LEU A 151 -0.03 -7.90 -3.91
C LEU A 151 0.61 -8.40 -5.21
N VAL A 152 0.53 -7.60 -6.25
CA VAL A 152 1.17 -7.86 -7.54
C VAL A 152 2.44 -7.05 -7.63
N ILE A 153 3.55 -7.68 -7.97
CA ILE A 153 4.81 -7.00 -8.27
C ILE A 153 5.18 -7.27 -9.72
N ILE A 154 5.27 -6.19 -10.51
CA ILE A 154 5.51 -6.25 -11.95
C ILE A 154 6.63 -5.27 -12.35
N ASP A 155 7.33 -5.51 -13.45
CA ASP A 155 8.37 -4.59 -13.93
C ASP A 155 7.78 -3.34 -14.58
N GLU A 156 6.70 -3.51 -15.33
CA GLU A 156 5.93 -2.44 -15.95
C GLU A 156 4.43 -2.74 -15.83
N LEU A 157 3.61 -1.74 -15.49
CA LEU A 157 2.17 -1.92 -15.29
C LEU A 157 1.39 -1.44 -16.53
N PRO A 158 0.77 -2.34 -17.32
CA PRO A 158 -0.14 -1.94 -18.38
C PRO A 158 -1.43 -1.33 -17.82
N ASP A 159 -1.91 -0.24 -18.43
CA ASP A 159 -3.14 0.46 -17.99
C ASP A 159 -4.38 -0.45 -17.93
N GLU A 160 -4.49 -1.39 -18.88
CA GLU A 160 -5.59 -2.37 -18.94
C GLU A 160 -5.56 -3.35 -17.78
N LEU A 161 -4.36 -3.85 -17.42
CA LEU A 161 -4.18 -4.76 -16.30
C LEU A 161 -4.60 -4.09 -14.99
N GLU A 162 -4.09 -2.88 -14.75
CA GLU A 162 -4.40 -2.13 -13.54
C GLU A 162 -5.91 -1.91 -13.38
N THR A 163 -6.58 -1.54 -14.48
CA THR A 163 -8.03 -1.32 -14.50
C THR A 163 -8.80 -2.60 -14.22
N VAL A 164 -8.39 -3.74 -14.78
CA VAL A 164 -9.06 -5.03 -14.56
C VAL A 164 -8.85 -5.54 -13.13
N LEU A 165 -7.63 -5.46 -12.62
CA LEU A 165 -7.32 -5.88 -11.24
C LEU A 165 -8.13 -5.07 -10.21
N ILE A 166 -8.40 -3.80 -10.49
CA ILE A 166 -9.18 -2.94 -9.59
C ILE A 166 -10.69 -3.11 -9.77
N SER A 167 -11.17 -3.24 -11.02
CA SER A 167 -12.61 -3.21 -11.32
C SER A 167 -13.32 -4.56 -11.17
N ARG A 168 -12.61 -5.67 -11.36
CA ARG A 168 -13.21 -7.02 -11.42
C ARG A 168 -13.15 -7.78 -10.12
N PHE A 169 -12.15 -7.51 -9.28
CA PHE A 169 -11.97 -8.20 -8.01
C PHE A 169 -12.72 -7.50 -6.88
N LYS A 170 -13.35 -8.31 -6.01
CA LYS A 170 -14.10 -7.84 -4.83
C LYS A 170 -13.25 -7.77 -3.57
N PHE A 171 -11.96 -8.02 -3.69
CA PHE A 171 -10.98 -8.01 -2.61
C PHE A 171 -9.85 -7.04 -2.95
N PRO A 172 -9.09 -6.57 -1.95
CA PRO A 172 -7.99 -5.64 -2.18
C PRO A 172 -6.86 -6.26 -3.01
N VAL A 173 -6.45 -5.55 -4.06
CA VAL A 173 -5.25 -5.85 -4.85
C VAL A 173 -4.35 -4.61 -4.83
N GLU A 174 -3.19 -4.72 -4.18
CA GLU A 174 -2.14 -3.70 -4.26
C GLU A 174 -1.18 -4.06 -5.41
N ILE A 175 -0.64 -3.05 -6.07
CA ILE A 175 0.27 -3.23 -7.21
C ILE A 175 1.53 -2.42 -6.96
N LEU A 176 2.69 -3.04 -7.15
CA LEU A 176 4.00 -2.40 -7.09
C LEU A 176 4.73 -2.60 -8.42
N THR A 177 5.41 -1.56 -8.87
CA THR A 177 6.30 -1.63 -10.02
C THR A 177 7.76 -1.62 -9.57
N LEU A 178 8.57 -2.53 -10.09
CA LEU A 178 10.02 -2.56 -9.85
C LEU A 178 10.77 -2.55 -11.18
N GLN A 179 11.42 -1.43 -11.50
CA GLN A 179 12.24 -1.29 -12.72
C GLN A 179 13.73 -1.36 -12.38
N ARG A 180 14.53 -1.94 -13.28
CA ARG A 180 15.99 -2.05 -13.16
C ARG A 180 16.68 -1.18 -14.21
N TYR A 181 17.72 -0.47 -13.78
CA TYR A 181 18.58 0.33 -14.64
C TYR A 181 20.04 -0.04 -14.40
N ALA A 182 20.83 -0.14 -15.46
CA ALA A 182 22.25 -0.48 -15.39
C ALA A 182 23.11 0.61 -16.03
N SER A 183 24.29 0.85 -15.45
CA SER A 183 25.32 1.68 -16.07
C SER A 183 26.32 0.84 -16.87
N ASN A 184 27.13 1.50 -17.71
CA ASN A 184 28.25 0.86 -18.43
C ASN A 184 29.27 0.16 -17.50
N ALA A 185 29.30 0.53 -16.21
CA ALA A 185 30.16 -0.08 -15.20
C ALA A 185 29.46 -1.22 -14.42
N ARG A 186 28.26 -1.67 -14.86
CA ARG A 186 27.40 -2.66 -14.19
C ARG A 186 26.94 -2.29 -12.78
N GLU A 187 26.93 -1.01 -12.45
CA GLU A 187 26.19 -0.54 -11.27
C GLU A 187 24.69 -0.57 -11.58
N ILE A 188 23.92 -1.18 -10.69
CA ILE A 188 22.48 -1.39 -10.81
C ILE A 188 21.74 -0.36 -9.95
N LEU A 189 20.67 0.21 -10.50
CA LEU A 189 19.69 1.00 -9.77
C LEU A 189 18.31 0.36 -9.92
N TYR A 190 17.55 0.39 -8.83
CA TYR A 190 16.14 0.00 -8.83
C TYR A 190 15.26 1.22 -8.66
N LYS A 191 14.18 1.29 -9.43
CA LYS A 191 13.16 2.32 -9.33
C LYS A 191 11.83 1.68 -8.96
N PHE A 192 11.29 2.09 -7.83
CA PHE A 192 10.00 1.65 -7.31
C PHE A 192 9.44 2.71 -6.37
N ASP A 193 8.13 2.66 -6.13
CA ASP A 193 7.48 3.38 -5.05
C ASP A 193 7.37 2.46 -3.82
N PRO A 194 7.83 2.87 -2.63
CA PRO A 194 7.69 2.04 -1.44
C PRO A 194 6.23 1.71 -1.14
N PHE A 195 6.00 0.50 -0.64
CA PHE A 195 4.67 -0.02 -0.33
C PHE A 195 3.96 0.84 0.71
N LEU A 196 2.78 1.32 0.35
CA LEU A 196 1.97 2.25 1.15
C LEU A 196 2.73 3.53 1.57
N LYS A 197 3.63 4.06 0.73
CA LYS A 197 4.44 5.27 1.02
C LYS A 197 3.61 6.46 1.51
N ASP A 198 2.38 6.59 1.00
CA ASP A 198 1.48 7.70 1.32
C ASP A 198 0.74 7.48 2.64
N VAL A 199 0.75 6.25 3.17
CA VAL A 199 0.10 5.85 4.42
C VAL A 199 1.13 5.87 5.54
N GLY A 200 1.15 6.97 6.30
CA GLY A 200 1.98 7.09 7.50
C GLY A 200 3.50 7.24 7.24
N GLY A 201 3.93 7.43 5.99
CA GLY A 201 5.34 7.55 5.62
C GLY A 201 6.09 8.73 6.27
N GLU A 202 5.42 9.84 6.57
CA GLU A 202 6.02 10.98 7.29
C GLU A 202 5.87 10.89 8.82
N LEU A 203 5.05 9.98 9.37
CA LEU A 203 4.98 9.74 10.83
C LEU A 203 6.30 9.14 11.35
N ARG A 204 7.02 8.37 10.54
CA ARG A 204 8.14 7.55 11.02
C ARG A 204 9.48 8.27 11.15
N VAL A 205 9.66 9.46 10.55
CA VAL A 205 10.83 10.31 10.86
C VAL A 205 10.81 10.74 12.34
N ALA A 206 9.65 10.68 13.00
CA ALA A 206 9.52 10.97 14.43
C ALA A 206 9.97 9.83 15.36
N VAL A 207 10.17 8.60 14.85
CA VAL A 207 10.61 7.44 15.67
C VAL A 207 12.00 7.68 16.27
N GLU A 208 12.85 8.49 15.63
CA GLU A 208 14.15 8.87 16.18
C GLU A 208 14.08 10.00 17.23
N THR A 209 12.94 10.70 17.35
CA THR A 209 12.83 11.90 18.21
C THR A 209 11.84 11.78 19.37
N GLY A 210 11.18 10.62 19.53
CA GLY A 210 10.49 10.26 20.77
C GLY A 210 9.52 11.33 21.29
N THR A 211 8.58 11.82 20.48
CA THR A 211 7.33 12.46 20.95
C THR A 211 6.41 12.85 19.79
N ARG A 212 5.31 12.10 19.60
CA ARG A 212 3.91 12.52 19.32
C ARG A 212 3.15 11.30 18.78
N GLY A 213 2.05 10.95 19.45
CA GLY A 213 1.41 9.62 19.41
C GLY A 213 1.19 9.06 18.00
N ASP A 214 1.80 7.90 17.75
CA ASP A 214 1.64 7.14 16.52
C ASP A 214 0.15 6.83 16.30
N ILE A 215 -0.41 7.28 15.16
CA ILE A 215 -1.71 6.77 14.71
C ILE A 215 -1.46 5.36 14.23
N ASP A 216 -2.24 4.42 14.77
CA ASP A 216 -2.33 3.11 14.19
C ASP A 216 -2.96 3.20 12.79
N ILE A 217 -2.35 2.58 11.78
CA ILE A 217 -2.89 2.55 10.42
C ILE A 217 -4.35 2.04 10.36
N SER A 218 -4.76 1.20 11.33
CA SER A 218 -6.13 0.71 11.43
C SER A 218 -7.14 1.77 11.88
N ASP A 219 -6.69 2.82 12.56
CA ASP A 219 -7.53 3.91 13.03
C ASP A 219 -7.73 4.99 11.96
N ILE A 220 -6.93 4.99 10.88
CA ILE A 220 -7.05 5.93 9.76
C ILE A 220 -8.42 5.85 9.12
N ASP A 221 -9.10 6.99 9.04
CA ASP A 221 -10.45 7.12 8.48
C ASP A 221 -10.59 8.30 7.51
N THR A 222 -9.53 9.10 7.31
CA THR A 222 -9.61 10.35 6.56
C THR A 222 -8.51 10.44 5.51
N ILE A 223 -8.91 10.79 4.29
CA ILE A 223 -8.00 11.11 3.19
C ILE A 223 -7.94 12.63 2.97
N VAL A 224 -6.73 13.19 2.87
CA VAL A 224 -6.49 14.62 2.61
C VAL A 224 -6.04 14.77 1.18
N VAL A 225 -6.75 15.57 0.38
CA VAL A 225 -6.45 15.78 -1.03
C VAL A 225 -5.95 17.21 -1.28
N PRO A 226 -4.91 17.41 -2.12
CA PRO A 226 -4.53 18.74 -2.56
C PRO A 226 -5.55 19.27 -3.58
N ALA A 227 -6.05 20.47 -3.35
CA ALA A 227 -7.06 21.11 -4.17
C ALA A 227 -6.57 22.49 -4.63
N ARG A 228 -6.60 22.71 -5.95
CA ARG A 228 -6.48 24.06 -6.55
C ARG A 228 -7.80 24.80 -6.39
N GLU A 229 -7.74 26.13 -6.43
CA GLU A 229 -8.88 27.00 -6.16
C GLU A 229 -10.13 26.67 -7.01
N GLU A 230 -9.93 26.46 -8.31
CA GLU A 230 -10.99 26.09 -9.26
C GLU A 230 -11.64 24.75 -8.87
N GLY A 231 -10.84 23.69 -8.74
CA GLY A 231 -11.35 22.38 -8.33
C GLY A 231 -12.02 22.41 -6.96
N PHE A 232 -11.46 23.16 -6.01
CA PHE A 232 -12.04 23.33 -4.67
C PHE A 232 -13.44 23.97 -4.74
N LYS A 233 -13.60 25.05 -5.49
CA LYS A 233 -14.90 25.74 -5.63
C LYS A 233 -15.91 24.93 -6.42
N GLU A 234 -15.52 24.46 -7.60
CA GLU A 234 -16.46 23.85 -8.55
C GLU A 234 -16.79 22.41 -8.17
N THR A 235 -15.79 21.62 -7.77
CA THR A 235 -15.94 20.19 -7.52
C THR A 235 -16.18 19.92 -6.04
N PHE A 236 -15.25 20.34 -5.17
CA PHE A 236 -15.32 20.02 -3.74
C PHE A 236 -16.52 20.67 -3.04
N LEU A 237 -16.75 21.97 -3.26
CA LEU A 237 -17.90 22.68 -2.68
C LEU A 237 -19.14 22.66 -3.60
N GLY A 238 -18.95 22.83 -4.91
CA GLY A 238 -20.06 22.96 -5.86
C GLY A 238 -20.77 21.65 -6.18
N GLN A 239 -20.02 20.56 -6.34
CA GLN A 239 -20.56 19.25 -6.71
C GLN A 239 -20.60 18.26 -5.54
N ASN A 240 -20.07 18.63 -4.36
CA ASN A 240 -19.97 17.77 -3.18
C ASN A 240 -19.29 16.42 -3.50
N CYS A 241 -18.22 16.46 -4.29
CA CYS A 241 -17.45 15.28 -4.62
C CYS A 241 -15.98 15.61 -4.85
N TRP A 242 -15.16 14.58 -5.00
CA TRP A 242 -13.79 14.73 -5.47
C TRP A 242 -13.38 13.56 -6.36
N TYR A 243 -12.91 13.88 -7.56
CA TYR A 243 -12.36 12.96 -8.54
C TYR A 243 -11.07 13.57 -9.11
N ALA A 244 -10.19 12.84 -9.78
CA ALA A 244 -10.02 11.41 -9.87
C ALA A 244 -8.73 11.09 -9.12
N ILE A 245 -8.82 10.43 -7.97
CA ILE A 245 -7.67 10.20 -7.09
C ILE A 245 -7.34 8.72 -6.96
N ARG A 246 -6.04 8.40 -6.81
CA ARG A 246 -5.59 7.04 -6.49
C ARG A 246 -5.73 6.81 -4.99
N ILE A 247 -6.18 5.62 -4.62
CA ILE A 247 -6.34 5.17 -3.24
C ILE A 247 -5.80 3.74 -3.18
N HIS A 248 -5.00 3.45 -2.15
CA HIS A 248 -4.57 2.08 -1.87
C HIS A 248 -5.78 1.20 -1.62
N ALA A 249 -5.86 0.04 -2.29
CA ALA A 249 -7.02 -0.84 -2.23
C ALA A 249 -7.39 -1.22 -0.79
N THR A 250 -6.36 -1.41 0.04
CA THR A 250 -6.48 -1.71 1.47
C THR A 250 -7.01 -0.58 2.35
N MET A 251 -7.03 0.66 1.84
CA MET A 251 -7.51 1.86 2.52
C MET A 251 -8.95 2.23 2.10
N LEU A 252 -9.45 1.73 0.97
CA LEU A 252 -10.80 2.05 0.45
C LEU A 252 -11.89 1.84 1.49
N SER A 253 -11.90 0.68 2.14
CA SER A 253 -12.93 0.33 3.14
C SER A 253 -12.78 1.10 4.46
N ARG A 254 -11.68 1.82 4.67
CA ARG A 254 -11.42 2.59 5.90
C ARG A 254 -11.83 4.05 5.79
N ILE A 255 -11.79 4.63 4.59
CA ILE A 255 -12.10 6.04 4.39
C ILE A 255 -13.57 6.31 4.74
N ARG A 256 -13.76 7.27 5.64
CA ARG A 256 -15.06 7.82 6.07
C ARG A 256 -15.15 9.31 5.83
N TYR A 257 -14.01 10.00 5.75
CA TYR A 257 -13.94 11.43 5.54
C TYR A 257 -12.91 11.78 4.48
N ILE A 258 -13.12 12.93 3.85
CA ILE A 258 -12.18 13.57 2.93
C ILE A 258 -11.98 15.03 3.34
N ALA A 259 -10.73 15.48 3.37
CA ALA A 259 -10.38 16.86 3.67
C ALA A 259 -9.62 17.53 2.52
N ALA A 260 -9.85 18.82 2.30
CA ALA A 260 -9.20 19.59 1.24
C ALA A 260 -8.04 20.42 1.79
N TYR A 261 -6.82 20.08 1.36
CA TYR A 261 -5.66 20.98 1.43
C TYR A 261 -5.70 21.96 0.26
N ARG A 262 -6.08 23.21 0.53
CA ARG A 262 -6.01 24.27 -0.47
C ARG A 262 -4.53 24.64 -0.67
N VAL A 263 -4.06 24.53 -1.91
CA VAL A 263 -2.69 24.89 -2.29
C VAL A 263 -2.47 26.42 -2.16
N ALA A 264 -1.32 26.93 -2.60
CA ALA A 264 -1.10 28.37 -2.60
C ALA A 264 -2.25 29.12 -3.34
N PRO A 265 -2.73 30.25 -2.80
CA PRO A 265 -2.13 31.04 -1.71
C PRO A 265 -2.44 30.56 -0.28
N GLU A 266 -3.48 29.78 -0.03
CA GLU A 266 -3.92 29.42 1.34
C GLU A 266 -2.96 28.49 2.06
N SER A 267 -2.41 27.50 1.34
CA SER A 267 -1.47 26.51 1.88
C SER A 267 -1.94 25.88 3.21
N ALA A 268 -3.21 25.44 3.25
CA ALA A 268 -3.85 24.97 4.46
C ALA A 268 -4.93 23.91 4.18
N ILE A 269 -5.12 22.97 5.12
CA ILE A 269 -6.35 22.16 5.15
C ILE A 269 -7.46 23.07 5.65
N THR A 270 -8.59 23.14 4.94
CA THR A 270 -9.64 24.12 5.26
C THR A 270 -11.02 23.52 5.50
N HIS A 271 -11.33 22.41 4.83
CA HIS A 271 -12.66 21.81 4.84
C HIS A 271 -12.54 20.30 4.95
N ILE A 272 -13.58 19.69 5.50
CA ILE A 272 -13.76 18.24 5.59
C ILE A 272 -15.19 17.88 5.19
N ALA A 273 -15.38 16.71 4.58
CA ALA A 273 -16.69 16.17 4.28
C ALA A 273 -16.75 14.69 4.66
N ALA A 274 -17.92 14.23 5.10
CA ALA A 274 -18.20 12.82 5.23
C ALA A 274 -18.38 12.19 3.85
N VAL A 275 -17.79 11.02 3.63
CA VAL A 275 -17.86 10.29 2.36
C VAL A 275 -19.03 9.33 2.41
N GLU A 276 -19.96 9.46 1.46
CA GLU A 276 -21.09 8.54 1.29
C GLU A 276 -20.68 7.31 0.49
N SER A 277 -19.98 7.52 -0.63
CA SER A 277 -19.56 6.43 -1.50
C SER A 277 -18.25 6.72 -2.20
N ILE A 278 -17.47 5.66 -2.39
CA ILE A 278 -16.26 5.64 -3.19
C ILE A 278 -16.55 4.73 -4.39
N LYS A 279 -16.44 5.28 -5.59
CA LYS A 279 -16.71 4.55 -6.83
C LYS A 279 -15.51 4.68 -7.76
N GLN A 280 -15.32 3.69 -8.61
CA GLN A 280 -14.34 3.77 -9.68
C GLN A 280 -14.69 4.95 -10.60
N TRP A 281 -13.68 5.72 -10.97
CA TRP A 281 -13.82 6.84 -11.89
C TRP A 281 -13.66 6.33 -13.32
N LYS A 282 -14.79 6.14 -14.01
CA LYS A 282 -14.82 5.59 -15.39
C LYS A 282 -14.05 4.26 -15.45
N ASP A 283 -13.44 3.94 -16.58
CA ASP A 283 -12.58 2.78 -16.77
C ASP A 283 -11.12 3.11 -16.41
N THR A 284 -10.88 3.67 -15.21
CA THR A 284 -9.53 4.03 -14.75
C THR A 284 -9.21 3.41 -13.38
N ASN A 285 -7.94 3.42 -12.99
CA ASN A 285 -7.45 3.05 -11.66
C ASN A 285 -7.74 4.07 -10.55
N LYS A 286 -8.55 5.09 -10.83
CA LYS A 286 -8.84 6.21 -9.92
C LYS A 286 -10.25 6.10 -9.37
N TYR A 287 -10.50 6.85 -8.31
CA TYR A 287 -11.78 6.88 -7.61
C TYR A 287 -12.38 8.28 -7.60
N ILE A 288 -13.71 8.31 -7.55
CA ILE A 288 -14.52 9.46 -7.15
C ILE A 288 -15.11 9.20 -5.77
N LEU A 289 -15.03 10.21 -4.91
CA LEU A 289 -15.61 10.21 -3.57
C LEU A 289 -16.80 11.16 -3.60
N ASN A 290 -18.00 10.65 -3.35
CA ASN A 290 -19.22 11.45 -3.23
C ASN A 290 -19.46 11.76 -1.76
N PHE A 291 -19.77 13.02 -1.45
CA PHE A 291 -19.93 13.45 -0.07
C PHE A 291 -21.37 13.23 0.39
N ALA A 292 -21.54 12.80 1.64
CA ALA A 292 -22.85 12.62 2.26
C ALA A 292 -23.56 13.95 2.55
N ALA A 293 -22.79 15.03 2.69
CA ALA A 293 -23.25 16.38 2.94
C ALA A 293 -22.24 17.39 2.39
N PRO A 294 -22.64 18.67 2.21
CA PRO A 294 -21.69 19.73 1.88
C PRO A 294 -20.53 19.80 2.86
N ALA A 295 -19.33 20.09 2.34
CA ALA A 295 -18.13 20.11 3.17
C ALA A 295 -18.19 21.20 4.25
N GLU A 296 -17.80 20.84 5.46
CA GLU A 296 -17.77 21.71 6.63
C GLU A 296 -16.40 22.37 6.80
N PRO A 297 -16.34 23.65 7.16
CA PRO A 297 -15.08 24.31 7.46
C PRO A 297 -14.49 23.81 8.79
N ILE A 298 -13.19 23.52 8.81
CA ILE A 298 -12.46 23.08 10.03
C ILE A 298 -11.31 24.05 10.40
N GLY A 299 -11.34 25.25 9.83
CA GLY A 299 -10.32 26.29 9.97
C GLY A 299 -9.20 26.13 8.95
N PRO A 300 -8.33 27.13 8.70
CA PRO A 300 -7.08 26.84 8.05
C PRO A 300 -6.17 26.13 9.06
N ILE A 301 -5.83 24.88 8.79
CA ILE A 301 -4.70 24.16 9.38
C ILE A 301 -3.52 24.43 8.43
N PRO A 302 -2.64 25.41 8.70
CA PRO A 302 -1.69 25.91 7.72
C PRO A 302 -0.41 25.09 7.68
N LEU A 303 0.26 25.16 6.53
CA LEU A 303 1.64 24.72 6.37
C LEU A 303 2.56 25.82 6.91
N LEU A 304 3.34 25.48 7.94
CA LEU A 304 4.27 26.44 8.54
C LEU A 304 5.57 26.57 7.72
N PRO A 305 6.21 27.75 7.76
CA PRO A 305 7.58 27.90 7.26
C PRO A 305 8.51 26.92 7.97
N LYS A 306 9.34 26.20 7.21
CA LYS A 306 10.27 25.16 7.72
C LYS A 306 9.59 23.97 8.43
N ALA A 307 8.32 23.70 8.12
CA ALA A 307 7.62 22.50 8.57
C ALA A 307 8.38 21.20 8.19
N LYS A 308 8.26 20.19 9.06
CA LYS A 308 8.77 18.85 8.79
C LYS A 308 7.96 18.22 7.65
N VAL A 309 6.64 18.35 7.77
CA VAL A 309 5.68 17.94 6.77
C VAL A 309 5.77 18.86 5.55
N LYS A 310 5.85 18.27 4.36
CA LYS A 310 5.82 19.03 3.10
C LYS A 310 4.40 19.23 2.60
N ALA A 311 4.21 20.26 1.76
CA ALA A 311 2.95 20.51 1.10
C ALA A 311 2.48 19.23 0.35
N PRO A 312 1.27 18.71 0.62
CA PRO A 312 0.76 17.52 -0.05
C PRO A 312 0.77 17.68 -1.58
N GLN A 313 1.49 16.78 -2.27
CA GLN A 313 1.50 16.70 -3.74
C GLN A 313 0.61 15.55 -4.26
N ALA A 314 0.27 14.62 -3.38
CA ALA A 314 -0.60 13.48 -3.59
C ALA A 314 -1.55 13.36 -2.38
N PRO A 315 -2.61 12.54 -2.47
CA PRO A 315 -3.45 12.25 -1.32
C PRO A 315 -2.63 11.74 -0.13
N ARG A 316 -2.98 12.19 1.08
CA ARG A 316 -2.39 11.73 2.34
C ARG A 316 -3.45 11.16 3.25
N TYR A 317 -3.05 10.38 4.25
CA TYR A 317 -3.97 9.73 5.17
C TYR A 317 -3.77 10.20 6.60
N THR A 318 -4.86 10.34 7.34
CA THR A 318 -4.88 10.73 8.75
C THR A 318 -6.19 10.31 9.41
N THR A 319 -6.44 10.72 10.64
CA THR A 319 -7.74 10.58 11.30
C THR A 319 -8.49 11.90 11.37
N ARG A 320 -9.82 11.83 11.32
CA ARG A 320 -10.68 13.00 11.53
C ARG A 320 -10.42 13.61 12.91
N SER A 321 -10.25 12.77 13.92
CA SER A 321 -9.95 13.20 15.30
C SER A 321 -8.69 14.06 15.35
N ARG A 322 -7.61 13.63 14.66
CA ARG A 322 -6.36 14.40 14.58
C ARG A 322 -6.56 15.70 13.82
N LEU A 323 -7.26 15.70 12.67
CA LEU A 323 -7.52 16.93 11.92
C LEU A 323 -8.29 17.99 12.73
N VAL A 324 -9.33 17.58 13.45
CA VAL A 324 -10.15 18.51 14.24
C VAL A 324 -9.36 19.14 15.40
N GLN A 325 -8.32 18.46 15.90
CA GLN A 325 -7.49 18.94 17.00
C GLN A 325 -6.23 19.68 16.54
N ALA A 326 -5.77 19.40 15.31
CA ALA A 326 -4.53 19.94 14.77
C ALA A 326 -4.64 21.43 14.49
N LYS A 327 -3.58 22.17 14.85
CA LYS A 327 -3.45 23.60 14.52
C LYS A 327 -2.51 23.85 13.35
N THR A 328 -1.75 22.84 12.92
CA THR A 328 -0.74 22.93 11.86
C THR A 328 -0.66 21.64 11.06
N LEU A 329 -0.10 21.67 9.85
CA LEU A 329 0.11 20.43 9.07
C LEU A 329 1.01 19.42 9.80
N ASP A 330 2.01 19.86 10.58
CA ASP A 330 2.89 19.01 11.39
C ASP A 330 2.14 18.29 12.54
N GLU A 331 0.95 18.76 12.91
CA GLU A 331 0.09 18.10 13.90
C GLU A 331 -0.99 17.22 13.23
N ALA A 332 -1.34 17.53 11.99
CA ALA A 332 -2.30 16.78 11.20
C ALA A 332 -1.73 15.44 10.69
N PHE A 333 -0.41 15.36 10.52
CA PHE A 333 0.31 14.19 10.00
C PHE A 333 1.37 13.72 10.98
#